data_AF-A0A6S6TNL5-F1
#
_entry.id   AF-A0A6S6TNL5-F1
#
_cell.length_a   1.000
_cell.length_b   1.000
_cell.length_c   1.000
_cell.angle_alpha   90.00
_cell.angle_beta   90.00
_cell.angle_gamma   90.00
#
_symmetry.space_group_name_H-M   'P 1'
#
loop_
_entity.id
_entity.type
_entity.pdbx_description
1 polymer ?
#
loop_
_entity_poly.entity_id
_entity_poly.type
_entity_poly.pdbx_seq_one_letter_code
_entity_poly.pdbx_strand_id
1 'polypeptide(L)'
;MTAIMNNTSSYLDFFDIALDAYENKKTDVYRKIMTTLIASYKTLLHDIEIENNDLESVEHLTISEEDLDTFYDAMYNMVDLIKLLKKYLEPVKNKDGLFSDLHQIAEKLHEAIMLHIDIVSTQEVKGIQSRYAKAS
;
A
#
# COMPACT_ATOMS: atom_id res chain seq x y z
N MET A 1 -11.46 -1.50 -1.42
CA MET A 1 -10.35 -1.69 -0.45
C MET A 1 -10.48 -2.91 0.46
N THR A 2 -11.63 -3.21 1.07
CA THR A 2 -11.79 -4.26 2.10
C THR A 2 -11.31 -5.67 1.68
N ALA A 3 -11.45 -6.03 0.40
CA ALA A 3 -10.99 -7.33 -0.12
C ALA A 3 -9.47 -7.43 -0.35
N ILE A 4 -8.79 -6.30 -0.58
CA ILE A 4 -7.33 -6.23 -0.78
C ILE A 4 -6.61 -6.15 0.57
N MET A 5 -7.19 -5.41 1.52
CA MET A 5 -6.73 -5.32 2.91
C MET A 5 -6.78 -6.66 3.65
N ASN A 6 -7.80 -7.49 3.41
CA ASN A 6 -7.92 -8.81 4.03
C ASN A 6 -6.94 -9.87 3.48
N ASN A 7 -6.23 -9.59 2.39
CA ASN A 7 -5.32 -10.54 1.74
C ASN A 7 -3.84 -10.17 1.85
N THR A 8 -3.51 -9.13 2.61
CA THR A 8 -2.13 -8.62 2.65
C THR A 8 -1.16 -9.54 3.39
N SER A 9 -1.63 -10.31 4.37
CA SER A 9 -0.84 -11.42 4.97
C SER A 9 -0.54 -12.52 3.96
N SER A 10 -1.51 -12.85 3.09
CA SER A 10 -1.36 -13.84 2.03
C SER A 10 -0.26 -13.47 1.04
N TYR A 11 0.01 -12.17 0.84
CA TYR A 11 1.09 -11.71 -0.05
C TYR A 11 2.50 -11.93 0.51
N LEU A 12 2.68 -11.94 1.83
CA LEU A 12 3.95 -12.35 2.45
C LEU A 12 4.15 -13.87 2.31
N ASP A 13 3.09 -14.66 2.50
CA ASP A 13 3.14 -16.11 2.26
C ASP A 13 3.51 -16.43 0.80
N PHE A 14 2.96 -15.69 -0.17
CA PHE A 14 3.33 -15.83 -1.58
C PHE A 14 4.79 -15.44 -1.84
N PHE A 15 5.32 -14.43 -1.14
CA PHE A 15 6.73 -14.08 -1.25
C PHE A 15 7.64 -15.20 -0.73
N ASP A 16 7.33 -15.78 0.42
CA ASP A 16 8.10 -16.88 1.00
C ASP A 16 8.12 -18.10 0.07
N ILE A 17 6.96 -18.44 -0.54
CA ILE A 17 6.88 -19.51 -1.54
C ILE A 17 7.71 -19.16 -2.80
N ALA A 18 7.71 -17.90 -3.23
CA ALA A 18 8.51 -17.47 -4.37
C ALA A 18 10.01 -17.58 -4.08
N LEU A 19 10.44 -17.21 -2.86
CA LEU A 19 11.82 -17.32 -2.42
C LEU A 19 12.26 -18.79 -2.35
N ASP A 20 11.47 -19.67 -1.76
CA ASP A 20 11.74 -21.12 -1.74
C ASP A 20 11.85 -21.67 -3.18
N ALA A 21 10.93 -21.29 -4.08
CA ALA A 21 10.97 -21.71 -5.47
C ALA A 21 12.25 -21.24 -6.19
N TYR A 22 12.70 -20.01 -5.92
CA TYR A 22 13.94 -19.47 -6.45
C TYR A 22 15.16 -20.27 -5.95
N GLU A 23 15.26 -20.51 -4.65
CA GLU A 23 16.38 -21.23 -4.04
C GLU A 23 16.46 -22.70 -4.49
N ASN A 24 15.30 -23.33 -4.71
CA ASN A 24 15.20 -24.69 -5.23
C ASN A 24 15.25 -24.77 -6.78
N LYS A 25 15.59 -23.67 -7.47
CA LYS A 25 15.70 -23.61 -8.94
C LYS A 25 14.42 -24.02 -9.68
N LYS A 26 13.25 -23.86 -9.05
CA LYS A 26 11.92 -24.04 -9.66
C LYS A 26 11.52 -22.76 -10.40
N THR A 27 12.29 -22.40 -11.42
CA THR A 27 12.22 -21.09 -12.10
C THR A 27 10.82 -20.74 -12.61
N ASP A 28 10.07 -21.70 -13.15
CA ASP A 28 8.72 -21.45 -13.67
C ASP A 28 7.73 -21.07 -12.55
N VAL A 29 7.84 -21.73 -11.40
CA VAL A 29 7.02 -21.44 -10.22
C VAL A 29 7.38 -20.07 -9.66
N TYR A 30 8.67 -19.81 -9.45
CA TYR A 30 9.18 -18.50 -9.01
C TYR A 30 8.67 -17.36 -9.90
N ARG A 31 8.87 -17.47 -11.22
CA ARG A 31 8.47 -16.42 -12.18
C ARG A 31 6.97 -16.20 -12.17
N LYS A 32 6.17 -17.26 -12.09
CA LYS A 32 4.71 -17.16 -12.06
C LYS A 32 4.24 -16.44 -10.80
N ILE A 33 4.75 -16.82 -9.62
CA ILE A 33 4.34 -16.21 -8.36
C ILE A 33 4.79 -14.75 -8.30
N MET A 34 6.06 -14.47 -8.61
CA MET A 34 6.59 -13.10 -8.58
C MET A 34 5.87 -12.17 -9.54
N THR A 35 5.59 -12.60 -10.77
CA THR A 35 4.88 -11.75 -11.74
C THR A 35 3.44 -11.47 -11.30
N THR A 36 2.74 -12.45 -10.72
CA THR A 36 1.42 -12.24 -10.10
C THR A 36 1.50 -11.25 -8.94
N LEU A 37 2.46 -11.43 -8.03
CA LEU A 37 2.65 -10.57 -6.86
C LEU A 37 2.93 -9.12 -7.28
N ILE A 38 3.86 -8.92 -8.21
CA ILE A 38 4.19 -7.63 -8.82
C ILE A 38 2.95 -6.99 -9.46
N ALA A 39 2.16 -7.75 -10.22
CA ALA A 39 0.96 -7.22 -10.86
C ALA A 39 -0.08 -6.76 -9.82
N SER A 40 -0.32 -7.56 -8.77
CA SER A 40 -1.23 -7.21 -7.68
C SER A 40 -0.82 -5.91 -6.98
N TYR A 41 0.46 -5.74 -6.67
CA TYR A 41 0.95 -4.51 -6.04
C TYR A 41 0.92 -3.30 -6.98
N LYS A 42 1.14 -3.49 -8.29
CA LYS A 42 0.96 -2.42 -9.29
C LYS A 42 -0.48 -1.96 -9.38
N THR A 43 -1.44 -2.88 -9.38
CA THR A 43 -2.87 -2.53 -9.38
C THR A 43 -3.23 -1.75 -8.13
N LEU A 44 -2.81 -2.22 -6.95
CA LEU A 44 -3.06 -1.51 -5.70
C LEU A 44 -2.43 -0.10 -5.68
N LEU A 45 -1.18 0.03 -6.14
CA LEU A 45 -0.53 1.33 -6.27
C LEU A 45 -1.34 2.26 -7.18
N HIS A 46 -1.77 1.78 -8.33
CA HIS A 46 -2.54 2.57 -9.28
C HIS A 46 -3.88 3.02 -8.70
N ASP A 47 -4.59 2.14 -8.00
CA ASP A 47 -5.86 2.46 -7.37
C ASP A 47 -5.68 3.57 -6.31
N ILE A 48 -4.64 3.48 -5.47
CA ILE A 48 -4.33 4.51 -4.45
C ILE A 48 -3.91 5.82 -5.10
N GLU A 49 -3.12 5.79 -6.18
CA GLU A 49 -2.74 6.99 -6.93
C GLU A 49 -3.96 7.70 -7.52
N ILE A 50 -4.94 6.94 -8.04
CA ILE A 50 -6.22 7.52 -8.51
C ILE A 50 -6.96 8.16 -7.34
N GLU A 51 -7.11 7.44 -6.22
CA GLU A 51 -7.82 7.96 -5.05
C GLU A 51 -7.14 9.22 -4.48
N ASN A 52 -5.80 9.28 -4.45
CA ASN A 52 -5.05 10.47 -4.06
C ASN A 52 -5.37 11.66 -4.95
N ASN A 53 -5.31 11.48 -6.27
CA ASN A 53 -5.61 12.54 -7.23
C ASN A 53 -7.07 13.05 -7.08
N ASP A 54 -8.01 12.13 -6.88
CA ASP A 54 -9.41 12.47 -6.66
C ASP A 54 -9.59 13.27 -5.36
N LEU A 55 -8.95 12.84 -4.27
CA LEU A 55 -9.02 13.54 -2.99
C LEU A 55 -8.37 14.92 -3.05
N GLU A 56 -7.26 15.11 -3.75
CA GLU A 56 -6.65 16.43 -3.91
C GLU A 56 -7.56 17.43 -4.65
N SER A 57 -8.50 16.92 -5.46
CA SER A 57 -9.41 17.73 -6.26
C SER A 57 -10.70 18.15 -5.55
N VAL A 58 -11.01 17.56 -4.39
CA VAL A 58 -12.24 17.86 -3.64
C VAL A 58 -12.02 18.92 -2.54
N GLU A 59 -13.01 19.79 -2.35
CA GLU A 59 -12.96 20.83 -1.29
C GLU A 59 -13.21 20.27 0.12
N HIS A 60 -13.88 19.12 0.22
CA HIS A 60 -14.26 18.47 1.47
C HIS A 60 -14.00 16.97 1.41
N LEU A 61 -13.67 16.39 2.56
CA LEU A 61 -13.51 14.95 2.73
C LEU A 61 -14.77 14.21 2.29
N THR A 62 -14.57 13.20 1.46
CA THR A 62 -15.60 12.24 1.07
C THR A 62 -15.80 11.15 2.13
N ILE A 63 -14.82 10.95 3.01
CA ILE A 63 -14.87 10.01 4.15
C ILE A 63 -15.65 10.66 5.29
N SER A 64 -16.58 9.91 5.89
CA SER A 64 -17.35 10.37 7.04
C SER A 64 -16.46 10.43 8.30
N GLU A 65 -16.77 11.32 9.24
CA GLU A 65 -15.95 11.46 10.46
C GLU A 65 -15.96 10.18 11.32
N GLU A 66 -17.08 9.46 11.32
CA GLU A 66 -17.23 8.20 12.06
C GLU A 66 -16.37 7.06 11.48
N ASP A 67 -15.97 7.18 10.21
CA ASP A 67 -15.15 6.18 9.52
C ASP A 67 -13.64 6.51 9.55
N LEU A 68 -13.24 7.71 9.99
CA LEU A 68 -11.84 8.16 9.95
C LEU A 68 -10.91 7.29 10.81
N ASP A 69 -11.33 6.90 12.02
CA ASP A 69 -10.53 6.03 12.88
C ASP A 69 -10.27 4.67 12.20
N THR A 70 -11.32 4.09 11.59
CA THR A 70 -11.21 2.82 10.86
C THR A 70 -10.30 2.96 9.63
N PHE A 71 -10.39 4.10 8.94
CA PHE A 71 -9.51 4.42 7.83
C PHE A 71 -8.04 4.47 8.26
N TYR A 72 -7.71 5.22 9.32
CA TYR A 72 -6.34 5.36 9.79
C TYR A 72 -5.77 4.01 10.27
N ASP A 73 -6.54 3.24 11.02
CA ASP A 73 -6.13 1.90 11.46
C ASP A 73 -5.80 1.00 10.26
N ALA A 74 -6.64 1.02 9.22
CA ALA A 74 -6.42 0.21 8.03
C ALA A 74 -5.18 0.68 7.24
N MET A 75 -4.97 1.98 7.11
CA MET A 75 -3.81 2.56 6.43
C MET A 75 -2.51 2.25 7.16
N TYR A 76 -2.46 2.43 8.49
CA TYR A 76 -1.25 2.14 9.28
C TYR A 76 -0.91 0.65 9.29
N ASN A 77 -1.92 -0.23 9.37
CA ASN A 77 -1.71 -1.66 9.20
C ASN A 77 -1.07 -1.98 7.84
N MET A 78 -1.53 -1.33 6.75
CA MET A 78 -0.95 -1.53 5.43
C MET A 78 0.50 -1.02 5.34
N VAL A 79 0.79 0.14 5.94
CA VAL A 79 2.15 0.69 6.03
C VAL A 79 3.10 -0.30 6.72
N ASP A 80 2.69 -0.88 7.84
CA ASP A 80 3.52 -1.83 8.59
C ASP A 80 3.79 -3.12 7.80
N LEU A 81 2.79 -3.63 7.08
CA LEU A 81 2.96 -4.78 6.20
C LEU A 81 3.91 -4.50 5.03
N ILE A 82 3.85 -3.32 4.43
CA ILE A 82 4.77 -2.94 3.34
C ILE A 82 6.19 -2.73 3.88
N LYS A 83 6.36 -2.13 5.06
CA LYS A 83 7.66 -2.04 5.73
C LYS A 83 8.24 -3.44 5.98
N LEU A 84 7.40 -4.39 6.40
CA LEU A 84 7.80 -5.78 6.59
C LEU A 84 8.24 -6.42 5.27
N LEU A 85 7.44 -6.30 4.20
CA LEU A 85 7.79 -6.79 2.87
C LEU A 85 9.13 -6.22 2.38
N LYS A 86 9.33 -4.90 2.49
CA LYS A 86 10.58 -4.23 2.10
C LYS A 86 11.78 -4.81 2.86
N LYS A 87 11.63 -5.05 4.16
CA LYS A 87 12.67 -5.68 5.00
C LYS A 87 13.01 -7.09 4.50
N TYR A 88 12.03 -7.87 4.06
CA TYR A 88 12.22 -9.22 3.51
C TYR A 88 12.86 -9.19 2.11
N LEU A 89 12.58 -8.16 1.33
CA LEU A 89 13.16 -7.97 -0.02
C LEU A 89 14.60 -7.46 0.02
N GLU A 90 14.98 -6.66 1.01
CA GLU A 90 16.31 -6.07 1.14
C GLU A 90 17.48 -7.06 0.91
N PRO A 91 17.51 -8.26 1.51
CA PRO A 91 18.60 -9.23 1.28
C PRO A 91 18.58 -9.88 -0.11
N VAL A 92 17.49 -9.80 -0.86
CA VAL A 92 17.30 -10.53 -2.13
C VAL A 92 17.10 -9.63 -3.35
N LYS A 93 16.92 -8.31 -3.16
CA LYS A 93 16.61 -7.36 -4.24
C LYS A 93 17.62 -7.36 -5.40
N ASN A 94 18.89 -7.70 -5.11
CA ASN A 94 19.96 -7.75 -6.12
C ASN A 94 20.19 -9.15 -6.71
N LYS A 95 19.43 -10.18 -6.30
CA LYS A 95 19.60 -11.56 -6.75
C LYS A 95 18.97 -11.83 -8.12
N ASP A 96 17.88 -11.15 -8.44
CA ASP A 96 17.14 -11.29 -9.71
C ASP A 96 16.31 -10.02 -9.98
N GLY A 97 16.03 -9.75 -11.26
CA GLY A 97 15.28 -8.56 -11.69
C GLY A 97 13.88 -8.49 -11.08
N LEU A 98 13.17 -9.61 -10.90
CA LEU A 98 11.83 -9.60 -10.32
C LEU A 98 11.84 -9.22 -8.83
N PHE A 99 12.89 -9.55 -8.08
CA PHE A 99 13.04 -9.08 -6.70
C PHE A 99 13.28 -7.56 -6.64
N SER A 100 14.13 -7.03 -7.53
CA SER A 100 14.34 -5.58 -7.66
C SER A 100 13.05 -4.86 -8.02
N ASP A 101 12.30 -5.38 -9.00
CA ASP A 101 11.03 -4.81 -9.43
C ASP A 101 10.02 -4.76 -8.28
N LEU A 102 9.88 -5.86 -7.54
CA LEU A 102 8.97 -5.92 -6.40
C LEU A 102 9.40 -4.96 -5.28
N HIS A 103 10.70 -4.82 -5.01
CA HIS A 103 11.22 -3.86 -4.03
C HIS A 103 10.88 -2.42 -4.41
N GLN A 104 11.11 -2.03 -5.67
CA GLN A 104 10.79 -0.69 -6.17
C GLN A 104 9.29 -0.40 -6.11
N ILE A 105 8.44 -1.38 -6.42
CA ILE A 105 6.99 -1.22 -6.33
C ILE A 105 6.55 -1.08 -4.87
N ALA A 106 7.13 -1.85 -3.95
CA ALA A 106 6.86 -1.72 -2.52
C ALA A 106 7.29 -0.35 -1.97
N GLU A 107 8.38 0.24 -2.47
CA GLU A 107 8.78 1.62 -2.14
C GLU A 107 7.73 2.64 -2.59
N LYS A 108 7.32 2.59 -3.86
CA LYS A 108 6.30 3.50 -4.40
C LYS A 108 4.97 3.36 -3.69
N LEU A 109 4.57 2.14 -3.38
CA LEU A 109 3.33 1.87 -2.66
C LEU A 109 3.36 2.44 -1.25
N HIS A 110 4.48 2.30 -0.54
CA HIS A 110 4.64 2.94 0.76
C HIS A 110 4.49 4.46 0.68
N GLU A 111 5.12 5.09 -0.30
CA GLU A 111 5.02 6.54 -0.53
C GLU A 111 3.57 6.97 -0.85
N ALA A 112 2.89 6.24 -1.73
CA ALA A 112 1.52 6.54 -2.13
C ALA A 112 0.52 6.43 -0.96
N ILE A 113 0.68 5.44 -0.08
CA ILE A 113 -0.16 5.29 1.12
C ILE A 113 0.11 6.42 2.12
N MET A 114 1.38 6.77 2.34
CA MET A 114 1.73 7.87 3.24
C MET A 114 1.14 9.19 2.73
N LEU A 115 1.16 9.43 1.43
CA LEU A 115 0.51 10.58 0.81
C LEU A 115 -1.02 10.54 1.01
N HIS A 116 -1.64 9.36 0.87
CA HIS A 116 -3.09 9.20 1.10
C HIS A 116 -3.50 9.60 2.52
N ILE A 117 -2.74 9.15 3.52
CA ILE A 117 -2.93 9.53 4.93
C ILE A 117 -2.77 11.04 5.11
N ASP A 118 -1.75 11.64 4.51
CA ASP A 118 -1.46 13.08 4.61
C ASP A 118 -2.58 13.95 4.02
N ILE A 119 -3.10 13.57 2.85
CA ILE A 119 -4.22 14.25 2.19
C ILE A 119 -5.46 14.20 3.09
N VAL A 120 -5.82 13.01 3.57
CA VAL A 120 -7.01 12.82 4.41
C VAL A 120 -6.89 13.60 5.72
N SER A 121 -5.77 13.49 6.42
CA SER A 121 -5.54 14.22 7.67
C SER A 121 -5.53 15.74 7.49
N THR A 122 -4.94 16.24 6.39
CA THR A 122 -4.96 17.66 6.06
C THR A 122 -6.38 18.17 5.84
N GLN A 123 -7.21 17.42 5.13
CA GLN A 123 -8.60 17.80 4.88
C GLN A 123 -9.44 17.73 6.16
N GLU A 124 -9.18 16.75 7.04
CA GLU A 124 -9.86 16.62 8.33
C GLU A 124 -9.60 17.86 9.19
N VAL A 125 -8.33 18.25 9.32
CA VAL A 125 -7.93 19.44 10.08
C VAL A 125 -8.56 20.70 9.51
N LYS A 126 -8.59 20.87 8.18
CA LYS A 126 -9.28 21.99 7.53
C LYS A 126 -10.78 22.01 7.86
N GLY A 127 -11.43 20.84 7.85
CA GLY A 127 -12.83 20.67 8.23
C GLY A 127 -13.09 21.10 9.67
N ILE A 128 -12.25 20.64 10.60
CA ILE A 128 -12.30 21.03 12.03
C ILE A 128 -12.14 22.55 12.17
N GLN A 129 -11.11 23.14 11.57
CA GLN A 129 -10.85 24.59 11.66
C GLN A 129 -12.03 25.43 11.14
N SER A 130 -12.64 25.02 10.02
CA SER A 130 -13.81 25.69 9.45
C SER A 130 -15.01 25.68 10.39
N ARG A 131 -15.24 24.58 11.12
CA ARG A 131 -16.32 24.48 12.13
C ARG A 131 -16.08 25.39 13.32
N TYR A 132 -14.84 25.42 13.85
CA TYR A 132 -14.49 26.28 14.99
C TYR A 132 -14.56 27.77 14.63
N ALA A 133 -14.14 28.16 13.41
CA ALA A 133 -14.24 29.53 12.94
C ALA A 133 -15.70 30.01 12.77
N LYS A 134 -16.63 29.12 12.39
CA LYS A 134 -18.06 29.44 12.26
C LYS A 134 -18.80 29.51 13.60
N ALA A 135 -18.23 28.91 14.66
CA ALA A 135 -18.82 28.87 16.00
C ALA A 135 -18.37 30.05 16.91
N SER A 136 -17.43 30.87 16.44
CA SER A 136 -16.95 32.10 17.10
C SER A 136 -17.60 33.35 16.50
#